data_AF-A0A8X6J4Q1-F1
#
_entry.id   AF-A0A8X6J4Q1-F1
#
_cell.length_a   1.000
_cell.length_b   1.000
_cell.length_c   1.000
_cell.angle_alpha   90.00
_cell.angle_beta   90.00
_cell.angle_gamma   90.00
#
_symmetry.space_group_name_H-M   'P 1'
#
loop_
_entity.id
_entity.type
_entity.pdbx_description
1 polymer ?
#
loop_
_entity_poly.entity_id
_entity_poly.type
_entity_poly.pdbx_seq_one_letter_code
_entity_poly.pdbx_strand_id
1 'polypeptide(L)' 'MTVNKKYAPRCFLDIEIDGENAGRIIIQLFSDVCPITCENFRALCT' A
#
# COMPACT_ATOMS: atom_id res chain seq x y z
N MET A 1 -13.96 -19.29 10.65
CA MET A 1 -13.06 -18.15 10.93
C MET A 1 -13.69 -16.91 10.34
N THR A 2 -14.34 -16.09 11.16
CA THR A 2 -14.96 -14.83 10.72
C THR A 2 -13.85 -13.85 10.38
N VAL A 3 -13.64 -13.57 9.10
CA VAL A 3 -12.69 -12.54 8.64
C VAL A 3 -13.32 -11.19 8.94
N ASN A 4 -13.03 -10.65 10.13
CA ASN A 4 -13.44 -9.30 10.49
C ASN A 4 -12.64 -8.35 9.60
N LYS A 5 -13.26 -7.84 8.53
CA LYS A 5 -12.59 -7.05 7.49
C LYS A 5 -12.23 -5.67 8.04
N LYS A 6 -11.11 -5.61 8.78
CA LYS A 6 -10.48 -4.36 9.21
C LYS A 6 -10.08 -3.57 7.96
N TYR A 7 -10.34 -2.26 7.95
CA TYR A 7 -9.94 -1.39 6.85
C TYR A 7 -8.42 -1.45 6.66
N ALA A 8 -8.00 -2.16 5.61
CA ALA A 8 -6.61 -2.28 5.20
C ALA A 8 -6.26 -1.08 4.29
N PRO A 9 -5.39 -0.14 4.75
CA PRO A 9 -5.05 1.05 3.99
C PRO A 9 -4.43 0.67 2.64
N ARG A 10 -4.68 1.51 1.64
CA ARG A 10 -4.13 1.35 0.30
C ARG A 10 -3.28 2.56 -0.04
N CYS A 11 -2.14 2.31 -0.67
CA CYS A 11 -1.30 3.32 -1.28
C CYS A 11 -1.01 2.93 -2.74
N PHE A 12 -0.43 3.85 -3.49
CA PHE A 12 -0.07 3.62 -4.87
C PHE A 12 1.32 4.17 -5.16
N LEU A 13 1.96 3.60 -6.17
CA LEU A 13 3.22 4.06 -6.74
C LEU A 13 3.03 4.21 -8.25
N ASP A 14 3.30 5.39 -8.76
CA ASP A 14 3.43 5.61 -10.21
C ASP A 14 4.86 5.32 -10.61
N ILE A 15 5.03 4.45 -11.61
CA ILE A 15 6.35 3.96 -12.03
C ILE A 15 6.66 4.50 -13.42
N GLU A 16 7.89 4.97 -13.58
CA GLU A 16 8.48 5.33 -14.86
C GLU A 16 9.69 4.45 -15.13
N ILE A 17 9.87 4.01 -16.38
CA ILE A 17 11.03 3.25 -16.85
C ILE A 17 11.60 4.02 -18.03
N ASP A 18 12.85 4.46 -17.90
CA ASP A 18 13.51 5.34 -18.89
C ASP A 18 12.71 6.62 -19.23
N GLY A 19 11.96 7.14 -18.25
CA GLY A 19 11.11 8.33 -18.40
C GLY A 19 9.76 8.07 -19.08
N GLU A 20 9.47 6.84 -19.47
CA GLU A 20 8.18 6.43 -19.99
C GLU A 20 7.29 5.89 -18.86
N ASN A 21 6.02 6.31 -18.84
CA ASN A 21 5.07 5.87 -17.83
C ASN A 21 4.79 4.36 -17.97
N ALA A 22 5.20 3.58 -16.97
CA ALA A 22 4.98 2.14 -16.92
C ALA A 22 3.67 1.76 -16.23
N GLY A 23 2.97 2.75 -15.66
CA GLY A 23 1.68 2.61 -15.00
C GLY A 23 1.74 2.72 -13.48
N ARG A 24 0.66 2.29 -12.84
CA ARG A 24 0.42 2.45 -11.40
C ARG A 24 0.32 1.10 -10.70
N ILE A 25 1.10 0.93 -9.64
CA ILE A 25 0.98 -0.19 -8.71
C ILE A 25 0.08 0.24 -7.56
N ILE A 26 -0.96 -0.54 -7.25
CA ILE A 26 -1.81 -0.33 -6.07
C ILE A 26 -1.47 -1.40 -5.03
N ILE A 27 -1.11 -0.97 -3.83
CA ILE A 27 -0.67 -1.84 -2.75
C ILE A 27 -1.72 -1.80 -1.63
N GLN A 28 -2.19 -2.97 -1.20
CA GLN A 28 -3.04 -3.12 -0.02
C GLN A 28 -2.20 -3.58 1.18
N LEU A 29 -2.26 -2.84 2.28
CA LEU A 29 -1.44 -3.08 3.48
C LEU A 29 -2.21 -3.89 4.52
N PHE A 30 -1.54 -4.90 5.09
CA PHE A 30 -2.08 -5.76 6.15
C PHE A 30 -1.87 -5.13 7.54
N SER A 31 -2.55 -4.00 7.79
CA SER A 31 -2.42 -3.24 9.04
C SER A 31 -2.94 -3.98 10.27
N ASP A 32 -3.72 -5.03 10.07
CA ASP A 32 -4.17 -5.96 11.10
C ASP A 32 -3.06 -6.91 11.57
N VAL A 33 -2.11 -7.24 10.69
CA VAL A 33 -0.97 -8.11 11.01
C VAL A 33 0.25 -7.29 11.45
N CYS A 34 0.58 -6.23 10.71
CA CYS A 34 1.80 -5.43 10.92
C CYS A 34 1.48 -3.93 10.99
N PRO A 35 0.83 -3.43 12.06
CA PRO A 35 0.34 -2.05 12.11
C PRO A 35 1.44 -0.99 12.00
N ILE A 36 2.57 -1.17 12.70
CA ILE A 36 3.68 -0.19 12.71
C ILE A 36 4.33 -0.08 11.33
N THR A 37 4.60 -1.23 10.70
CA THR A 37 5.19 -1.28 9.35
C THR A 37 4.25 -0.67 8.31
N CYS A 38 2.96 -0.97 8.41
CA CYS A 38 1.96 -0.43 7.50
C CYS A 38 1.84 1.10 7.62
N GLU A 39 1.86 1.65 8.83
CA GLU A 39 1.83 3.11 9.02
C GLU A 39 3.10 3.78 8.51
N ASN A 40 4.28 3.21 8.77
CA ASN A 40 5.53 3.74 8.21
C ASN A 40 5.50 3.76 6.68
N PHE A 41 5.09 2.66 6.04
CA PHE A 41 5.02 2.59 4.58
C PHE A 41 3.96 3.54 4.01
N ARG A 42 2.78 3.60 4.63
CA ARG A 42 1.71 4.53 4.24
C ARG A 42 2.20 5.98 4.30
N ALA A 43 2.90 6.37 5.36
CA ALA A 43 3.42 7.72 5.54
C ALA A 43 4.52 8.09 4.52
N LEU A 44 5.30 7.11 4.04
CA LEU A 44 6.30 7.32 2.99
C LEU A 44 5.70 7.45 1.59
N CYS A 45 4.50 6.89 1.36
CA CYS A 45 3.81 6.95 0.08
C CYS A 45 2.90 8.19 -0.09
N THR A 46 2.68 8.99 0.97
CA THR A 46 1.90 10.23 0.96
C THR A 46 2.81 11.44 0.87
#